data_AF-A0A651ET70-F1
#
_entry.id   AF-A0A651ET70-F1
#
_cell.length_a   1.000
_cell.length_b   1.000
_cell.length_c   1.000
_cell.angle_alpha   90.00
_cell.angle_beta   90.00
_cell.angle_gamma   90.00
#
_symmetry.space_group_name_H-M   'P 1'
#
loop_
_entity.id
_entity.type
_entity.pdbx_description
1 polymer ?
#
loop_
_entity_poly.entity_id
_entity_poly.type
_entity_poly.pdbx_seq_one_letter_code
_entity_poly.pdbx_strand_id
1 'polypeptide(L)'
;MKYRLSILLLVAGVMMLIAPVASAQRDGAPRPGAQAAEADQSERVVARLEHRLQELEREQKRVREAIARLKQGESPSEVLPDLQDEPRGRPGGDRTGPPAQPGPRERGREAITFEDFLAMVRERRPEFAERLEAIRDRDPEKFDRHFQERNTRWRELVALYDQDPDSFDNRMRFIQIESEIQQTARRARAASEADREKAIEALRTLVAEQFDLRRSTVVQQHQDAKEYLARVEASLERIDASREDLIERRVQGLLTESREMERPRRPASGESEPERSPRRSRR
;
A
#
# COMPACT_ATOMS: atom_id res chain seq x y z
N MET A 1 -6.39 3.96 -10.69
CA MET A 1 -6.36 2.47 -10.64
C MET A 1 -5.14 1.76 -9.99
N LYS A 2 -4.26 2.41 -9.19
CA LYS A 2 -3.21 1.73 -8.38
C LYS A 2 -3.14 2.11 -6.90
N TYR A 3 -4.23 2.67 -6.36
CA TYR A 3 -4.56 2.48 -4.92
C TYR A 3 -4.93 1.01 -4.59
N ARG A 4 -4.97 0.15 -5.62
CA ARG A 4 -5.13 -1.30 -5.52
C ARG A 4 -3.90 -2.08 -5.02
N LEU A 5 -2.78 -1.45 -4.64
CA LEU A 5 -1.61 -2.22 -4.15
C LEU A 5 -1.27 -2.01 -2.66
N SER A 6 -1.66 -0.90 -2.05
CA SER A 6 -1.35 -0.64 -0.64
C SER A 6 -2.39 -1.21 0.34
N ILE A 7 -3.64 -1.40 -0.09
CA ILE A 7 -4.68 -2.10 0.69
C ILE A 7 -4.72 -3.61 0.37
N LEU A 8 -4.15 -4.02 -0.76
CA LEU A 8 -4.06 -5.42 -1.17
C LEU A 8 -2.93 -6.17 -0.44
N LEU A 9 -2.01 -5.46 0.20
CA LEU A 9 -0.97 -6.03 1.06
C LEU A 9 -1.49 -6.56 2.41
N LEU A 10 -2.75 -6.29 2.78
CA LEU A 10 -3.35 -6.83 4.00
C LEU A 10 -4.20 -8.09 3.78
N VAL A 11 -4.59 -8.39 2.53
CA VAL A 11 -5.36 -9.61 2.18
C VAL A 11 -4.56 -10.58 1.29
N ALA A 12 -3.61 -10.11 0.47
CA ALA A 12 -2.67 -11.01 -0.22
C ALA A 12 -1.70 -11.71 0.76
N GLY A 13 -1.53 -11.19 1.99
CA GLY A 13 -0.76 -11.86 3.04
C GLY A 13 -1.41 -13.14 3.57
N VAL A 14 -2.69 -13.40 3.28
CA VAL A 14 -3.39 -14.61 3.75
C VAL A 14 -3.55 -15.65 2.64
N MET A 15 -3.50 -15.28 1.36
CA MET A 15 -3.61 -16.23 0.24
C MET A 15 -2.28 -16.57 -0.47
N MET A 16 -1.17 -15.89 -0.16
CA MET A 16 0.17 -16.18 -0.73
C MET A 16 1.11 -16.91 0.25
N LEU A 17 0.56 -17.78 1.12
CA LEU A 17 1.31 -18.69 1.99
C LEU A 17 1.05 -20.18 1.65
N ILE A 18 0.82 -20.47 0.37
CA ILE A 18 0.95 -21.84 -0.17
C ILE A 18 1.93 -21.79 -1.35
N ALA A 19 3.13 -21.27 -1.11
CA ALA A 19 4.28 -21.73 -1.88
C ALA A 19 4.60 -23.14 -1.38
N PRO A 20 4.81 -24.16 -2.24
CA PRO A 20 5.38 -25.41 -1.79
C PRO A 20 6.78 -25.09 -1.27
N VAL A 21 6.92 -25.02 0.06
CA VAL A 21 8.22 -25.08 0.69
C VAL A 21 8.77 -26.44 0.27
N ALA A 22 9.68 -26.43 -0.70
CA ALA A 22 10.55 -27.56 -0.98
C ALA A 22 11.42 -27.75 0.26
N SER A 23 10.84 -28.43 1.25
CA SER A 23 11.53 -28.84 2.45
C SER A 23 12.57 -29.84 2.00
N ALA A 24 13.83 -29.44 2.11
CA ALA A 24 14.94 -30.38 2.07
C ALA A 24 14.64 -31.44 3.14
N GLN A 25 14.20 -32.61 2.70
CA GLN A 25 13.90 -33.78 3.51
C GLN A 25 15.16 -34.14 4.31
N ARG A 26 15.25 -33.61 5.53
CA ARG A 26 16.06 -34.22 6.58
C ARG A 26 15.22 -35.38 7.11
N ASP A 27 15.68 -36.60 6.86
CA ASP A 27 15.15 -37.85 7.43
C ASP A 27 15.31 -37.89 8.96
N GLY A 28 14.56 -37.05 9.66
CA GLY A 28 14.37 -37.12 11.10
C GLY A 28 12.94 -37.58 11.37
N ALA A 29 12.79 -38.67 12.11
CA ALA A 29 11.49 -39.13 12.57
C ALA A 29 10.68 -37.96 13.19
N PRO A 30 9.38 -37.83 12.87
CA PRO A 30 8.55 -36.75 13.37
C PRO A 30 8.61 -36.74 14.90
N ARG A 31 9.10 -35.63 15.47
CA ARG A 31 9.14 -35.48 16.93
C ARG A 31 7.69 -35.46 17.44
N PRO A 32 7.32 -36.29 18.43
CA PRO A 32 5.95 -36.40 18.94
C PRO A 32 5.35 -35.14 19.62
N GLY A 33 5.95 -33.95 19.44
CA GLY A 33 5.45 -32.68 19.96
C GLY A 33 5.11 -31.62 18.89
N ALA A 34 5.33 -31.88 17.60
CA ALA A 34 5.12 -30.87 16.55
C ALA A 34 3.62 -30.54 16.32
N GLN A 35 2.74 -31.55 16.36
CA GLN A 35 1.30 -31.36 16.14
C GLN A 35 0.62 -30.57 17.27
N ALA A 36 1.04 -30.77 18.51
CA ALA A 36 0.53 -30.00 19.65
C ALA A 36 0.95 -28.52 19.58
N ALA A 37 2.14 -28.24 19.04
CA ALA A 37 2.64 -26.86 18.87
C ALA A 37 1.91 -26.11 17.75
N GLU A 38 1.53 -26.79 16.66
CA GLU A 38 0.76 -26.20 15.56
C GLU A 38 -0.68 -25.87 15.97
N ALA A 39 -1.33 -26.75 16.75
CA ALA A 39 -2.69 -26.48 17.27
C ALA A 39 -2.72 -25.24 18.17
N ASP A 40 -1.78 -25.11 19.11
CA ASP A 40 -1.65 -23.95 19.99
C ASP A 40 -1.31 -22.66 19.19
N GLN A 41 -0.52 -22.78 18.12
CA GLN A 41 -0.24 -21.65 17.23
C GLN A 41 -1.49 -21.16 16.49
N SER A 42 -2.33 -22.09 16.00
CA SER A 42 -3.58 -21.76 15.31
C SER A 42 -4.56 -21.03 16.23
N GLU A 43 -4.78 -21.54 17.45
CA GLU A 43 -5.67 -20.92 18.44
C GLU A 43 -5.24 -19.49 18.80
N ARG A 44 -3.94 -19.25 18.96
CA ARG A 44 -3.40 -17.90 19.24
C ARG A 44 -3.61 -16.93 18.08
N VAL A 45 -3.53 -17.40 16.85
CA VAL A 45 -3.79 -16.57 15.66
C VAL A 45 -5.26 -16.22 15.58
N VAL A 46 -6.16 -17.18 15.79
CA VAL A 46 -7.62 -16.96 15.82
C VAL A 46 -7.98 -15.94 16.89
N ALA A 47 -7.52 -16.13 18.14
CA ALA A 47 -7.80 -15.19 19.22
C ALA A 47 -7.31 -13.76 18.92
N ARG A 48 -6.16 -13.61 18.25
CA ARG A 48 -5.64 -12.30 17.83
C ARG A 48 -6.51 -11.65 16.74
N LEU A 49 -7.00 -12.44 15.79
CA LEU A 49 -7.89 -11.97 14.72
C LEU A 49 -9.26 -11.58 15.28
N GLU A 50 -9.83 -12.37 16.18
CA GLU A 50 -11.09 -12.07 16.87
C GLU A 50 -10.99 -10.78 17.69
N HIS A 51 -9.91 -10.62 18.45
CA HIS A 51 -9.66 -9.38 19.18
C HIS A 51 -9.57 -8.17 18.22
N ARG A 52 -8.85 -8.33 17.10
CA ARG A 52 -8.73 -7.25 16.11
C ARG A 52 -10.06 -6.92 15.44
N LEU A 53 -10.90 -7.92 15.18
CA LEU A 53 -12.24 -7.74 14.65
C LEU A 53 -13.10 -6.94 15.64
N GLN A 54 -13.06 -7.31 16.91
CA GLN A 54 -13.81 -6.62 17.97
C GLN A 54 -13.37 -5.15 18.14
N GLU A 55 -12.07 -4.85 18.01
CA GLU A 55 -11.56 -3.47 17.99
C GLU A 55 -12.16 -2.66 16.83
N LEU A 56 -12.15 -3.23 15.62
CA LEU A 56 -12.67 -2.56 14.43
C LEU A 56 -14.19 -2.33 14.52
N GLU A 57 -14.95 -3.26 15.10
CA GLU A 57 -16.38 -3.08 15.33
C GLU A 57 -16.67 -1.94 16.31
N ARG A 58 -15.88 -1.82 17.38
CA ARG A 58 -15.99 -0.71 18.34
C ARG A 58 -15.64 0.63 17.70
N GLU A 59 -14.58 0.66 16.89
CA GLU A 59 -14.17 1.85 16.13
C GLU A 59 -15.25 2.27 15.13
N GLN A 60 -15.77 1.32 14.35
CA GLN A 60 -16.86 1.56 13.40
C GLN A 60 -18.11 2.11 14.10
N LYS A 61 -18.47 1.53 15.26
CA LYS A 61 -19.60 2.01 16.08
C LYS A 61 -19.39 3.45 16.54
N ARG A 62 -18.21 3.78 17.10
CA ARG A 62 -17.85 5.15 17.51
C ARG A 62 -17.95 6.15 16.36
N VAL A 63 -17.44 5.81 15.18
CA VAL A 63 -17.52 6.67 14.00
C VAL A 63 -18.97 6.89 13.56
N ARG A 64 -19.81 5.84 13.58
CA ARG A 64 -21.24 5.97 13.26
C ARG A 64 -21.98 6.87 14.25
N GLU A 65 -21.69 6.75 15.54
CA GLU A 65 -22.26 7.61 16.59
C GLU A 65 -21.82 9.06 16.41
N ALA A 66 -20.53 9.31 16.13
CA ALA A 66 -20.01 10.65 15.83
C ALA A 66 -20.70 11.28 14.61
N ILE A 67 -20.90 10.51 13.53
CA ILE A 67 -21.65 10.97 12.35
C ILE A 67 -23.10 11.30 12.72
N ALA A 68 -23.75 10.49 13.56
CA ALA A 68 -25.12 10.74 14.00
C ALA A 68 -25.23 12.03 14.82
N ARG A 69 -24.28 12.30 15.73
CA ARG A 69 -24.22 13.53 16.53
C ARG A 69 -24.00 14.78 15.67
N LEU A 70 -23.09 14.71 14.70
CA LEU A 70 -22.91 15.81 13.74
C LEU A 70 -24.18 16.08 12.93
N LYS A 71 -24.94 15.03 12.55
CA LYS A 71 -26.24 15.20 11.87
C LYS A 71 -27.32 15.81 12.77
N GLN A 72 -27.21 15.67 14.09
CA GLN A 72 -28.11 16.30 15.07
C GLN A 72 -27.73 17.76 15.38
N GLY A 73 -26.65 18.27 14.77
CA GLY A 73 -26.22 19.67 14.90
C GLY A 73 -25.19 19.91 16.00
N GLU A 74 -24.63 18.87 16.62
CA GLU A 74 -23.51 19.03 17.53
C GLU A 74 -22.28 19.61 16.81
N SER A 75 -21.52 20.43 17.52
CA SER A 75 -20.37 21.10 16.93
C SER A 75 -19.22 20.09 16.70
N PRO A 76 -18.43 20.23 15.62
CA PRO A 76 -17.26 19.37 15.41
C PRO A 76 -16.27 19.38 16.58
N SER A 77 -16.15 20.49 17.32
CA SER A 77 -15.31 20.59 18.51
C SER A 77 -15.75 19.67 19.66
N GLU A 78 -17.04 19.32 19.75
CA GLU A 78 -17.59 18.43 20.78
C GLU A 78 -17.50 16.95 20.36
N VAL A 79 -17.50 16.67 19.06
CA VAL A 79 -17.48 15.30 18.52
C VAL A 79 -16.06 14.78 18.28
N LEU A 80 -15.14 15.65 17.86
CA LEU A 80 -13.77 15.25 17.52
C LEU A 80 -12.94 14.68 18.68
N PRO A 81 -13.05 15.14 19.94
CA PRO A 81 -12.31 14.55 21.06
C PRO A 81 -12.58 13.04 21.22
N ASP A 82 -13.85 12.62 21.08
CA ASP A 82 -14.25 11.21 21.20
C ASP A 82 -13.71 10.33 20.07
N LEU A 83 -13.31 10.92 18.94
CA LEU A 83 -12.60 10.23 17.86
C LEU A 83 -11.08 10.25 18.05
N GLN A 84 -10.54 11.25 18.76
CA GLN A 84 -9.10 11.40 19.03
C GLN A 84 -8.61 10.59 20.23
N ASP A 85 -9.50 10.25 21.17
CA ASP A 85 -9.24 9.33 22.29
C ASP A 85 -9.10 7.87 21.87
N GLU A 86 -8.88 7.59 20.58
CA GLU A 86 -8.15 6.38 20.26
C GLU A 86 -6.85 6.37 21.06
N PRO A 87 -6.51 5.26 21.74
CA PRO A 87 -5.19 5.08 22.30
C PRO A 87 -4.18 5.01 21.13
N ARG A 88 -3.78 6.19 20.62
CA ARG A 88 -2.67 6.37 19.68
C ARG A 88 -1.36 5.89 20.29
N GLY A 89 -1.34 5.67 21.60
CA GLY A 89 -0.46 4.70 22.21
C GLY A 89 -1.11 3.32 22.18
N ARG A 90 -0.74 2.49 21.19
CA ARG A 90 -0.50 1.08 21.52
C ARG A 90 0.26 1.12 22.85
N PRO A 91 -0.26 0.59 23.97
CA PRO A 91 0.46 0.61 25.24
C PRO A 91 1.86 0.18 24.88
N GLY A 92 2.83 1.05 25.16
CA GLY A 92 4.22 0.72 24.94
C GLY A 92 4.50 -0.45 25.85
N GLY A 93 4.16 -1.66 25.40
CA GLY A 93 4.70 -2.88 25.96
C GLY A 93 6.18 -2.62 26.01
N ASP A 94 6.73 -2.73 27.22
CA ASP A 94 8.11 -2.40 27.53
C ASP A 94 8.97 -2.64 26.31
N ARG A 95 9.46 -1.54 25.71
CA ARG A 95 10.38 -1.56 24.57
C ARG A 95 11.77 -2.04 25.01
N THR A 96 11.81 -3.08 25.82
CA THR A 96 12.97 -3.95 26.03
C THR A 96 13.09 -4.98 24.91
N GLY A 97 12.20 -4.97 23.91
CA GLY A 97 12.49 -5.54 22.61
C GLY A 97 13.63 -4.75 21.91
N PRO A 98 14.60 -5.43 21.28
CA PRO A 98 15.66 -4.76 20.52
C PRO A 98 15.03 -3.79 19.51
N PRO A 99 15.67 -2.62 19.26
CA PRO A 99 15.14 -1.61 18.36
C PRO A 99 14.69 -2.30 17.08
N ALA A 100 13.40 -2.14 16.74
CA ALA A 100 12.82 -2.71 15.53
C ALA A 100 13.80 -2.43 14.40
N GLN A 101 14.44 -3.50 13.89
CA GLN A 101 15.39 -3.37 12.79
C GLN A 101 14.66 -2.52 11.76
N PRO A 102 15.23 -1.38 11.31
CA PRO A 102 14.58 -0.54 10.33
C PRO A 102 14.18 -1.44 9.19
N GLY A 103 12.87 -1.74 9.12
CA GLY A 103 12.30 -2.71 8.18
C GLY A 103 12.86 -2.36 6.83
N PRO A 104 13.23 -3.37 6.00
CA PRO A 104 14.11 -3.20 4.85
C PRO A 104 13.78 -1.89 4.19
N ARG A 105 14.58 -0.85 4.52
CA ARG A 105 14.39 0.49 3.97
C ARG A 105 14.29 0.23 2.47
N GLU A 106 13.37 0.87 1.76
CA GLU A 106 13.21 0.76 0.30
C GLU A 106 14.52 1.14 -0.44
N ARG A 107 15.64 0.46 -0.16
CA ARG A 107 17.02 0.72 -0.58
C ARG A 107 17.26 0.22 -2.00
N GLY A 108 16.21 -0.14 -2.72
CA GLY A 108 16.27 -0.63 -4.09
C GLY A 108 15.39 0.14 -5.06
N ARG A 109 14.67 1.18 -4.62
CA ARG A 109 14.04 2.08 -5.58
C ARG A 109 15.03 3.18 -5.92
N GLU A 110 15.54 3.11 -7.15
CA GLU A 110 16.40 4.15 -7.73
C GLU A 110 15.75 5.52 -7.51
N ALA A 111 16.57 6.48 -7.08
CA ALA A 111 16.12 7.85 -6.94
C ALA A 111 15.76 8.38 -8.33
N ILE A 112 14.59 9.01 -8.46
CA ILE A 112 14.21 9.65 -9.71
C ILE A 112 15.13 10.85 -9.90
N THR A 113 15.79 10.90 -11.05
CA THR A 113 16.62 12.04 -11.41
C THR A 113 15.72 13.20 -11.85
N PHE A 114 16.25 14.41 -11.77
CA PHE A 114 15.49 15.57 -12.27
C PHE A 114 15.25 15.45 -13.77
N GLU A 115 16.21 14.90 -14.51
CA GLU A 115 16.14 14.68 -15.96
C GLU A 115 14.99 13.73 -16.34
N ASP A 116 14.79 12.64 -15.59
CA ASP A 116 13.65 11.73 -15.79
C ASP A 116 12.31 12.43 -15.56
N PHE A 117 12.23 13.17 -14.45
CA PHE A 117 11.03 13.94 -14.12
C PHE A 117 10.74 15.02 -15.17
N LEU A 118 11.77 15.73 -15.63
CA LEU A 118 11.65 16.80 -16.61
C LEU A 118 11.25 16.25 -17.99
N ALA A 119 11.77 15.10 -18.40
CA ALA A 119 11.36 14.44 -19.65
C ALA A 119 9.86 14.14 -19.65
N MET A 120 9.35 13.53 -18.58
CA MET A 120 7.92 13.26 -18.40
C MET A 120 7.09 14.55 -18.40
N VAL A 121 7.54 15.59 -17.68
CA VAL A 121 6.82 16.87 -17.64
C VAL A 121 6.82 17.53 -19.03
N ARG A 122 7.91 17.47 -19.79
CA ARG A 122 8.02 18.09 -21.11
C ARG A 122 7.04 17.46 -22.12
N GLU A 123 6.81 16.15 -22.03
CA GLU A 123 5.86 15.43 -22.89
C GLU A 123 4.42 15.92 -22.68
N ARG A 124 4.00 16.14 -21.43
CA ARG A 124 2.61 16.47 -21.08
C ARG A 124 2.34 17.96 -20.92
N ARG A 125 3.32 18.71 -20.42
CA ARG A 125 3.21 20.09 -19.92
C ARG A 125 4.49 20.89 -20.27
N PRO A 126 4.76 21.15 -21.56
CA PRO A 126 5.98 21.83 -21.99
C PRO A 126 6.19 23.18 -21.29
N GLU A 127 5.14 23.99 -21.13
CA GLU A 127 5.20 25.28 -20.42
C GLU A 127 5.61 25.14 -18.94
N PHE A 128 5.34 24.01 -18.29
CA PHE A 128 5.80 23.76 -16.92
C PHE A 128 7.25 23.30 -16.90
N ALA A 129 7.67 22.48 -17.88
CA ALA A 129 9.07 22.09 -18.05
C ALA A 129 9.96 23.33 -18.24
N GLU A 130 9.58 24.23 -19.15
CA GLU A 130 10.31 25.50 -19.41
C GLU A 130 10.44 26.35 -18.14
N ARG A 131 9.39 26.41 -17.33
CA ARG A 131 9.43 27.13 -16.05
C ARG A 131 10.35 26.46 -15.04
N LEU A 132 10.40 25.13 -14.98
CA LEU A 132 11.31 24.41 -14.10
C LEU A 132 12.78 24.62 -14.53
N GLU A 133 13.06 24.57 -15.83
CA GLU A 133 14.37 24.87 -16.40
C GLU A 133 14.79 26.31 -16.07
N ALA A 134 13.92 27.30 -16.30
CA ALA A 134 14.22 28.69 -15.96
C ALA A 134 14.49 28.91 -14.46
N ILE A 135 13.84 28.15 -13.57
CA ILE A 135 14.12 28.20 -12.12
C ILE A 135 15.48 27.57 -11.81
N ARG A 136 15.80 26.43 -12.43
CA ARG A 136 17.10 25.75 -12.28
C ARG A 136 18.24 26.65 -12.76
N ASP A 137 18.10 27.28 -13.91
CA ASP A 137 19.13 28.15 -14.51
C ASP A 137 19.40 29.40 -13.67
N ARG A 138 18.37 29.92 -12.99
CA ARG A 138 18.49 31.11 -12.15
C ARG A 138 19.22 30.85 -10.83
N ASP A 139 18.98 29.70 -10.19
CA ASP A 139 19.55 29.35 -8.88
C ASP A 139 19.63 27.81 -8.74
N PRO A 140 20.68 27.18 -9.31
CA PRO A 140 20.77 25.72 -9.40
C PRO A 140 20.89 25.05 -8.03
N GLU A 141 21.65 25.63 -7.09
CA GLU A 141 21.84 25.06 -5.75
C GLU A 141 20.53 25.02 -4.95
N LYS A 142 19.75 26.12 -5.02
CA LYS A 142 18.46 26.17 -4.35
C LYS A 142 17.44 25.26 -5.03
N PHE A 143 17.48 25.17 -6.36
CA PHE A 143 16.65 24.25 -7.11
C PHE A 143 16.92 22.80 -6.69
N ASP A 144 18.19 22.37 -6.70
CA ASP A 144 18.59 21.01 -6.34
C ASP A 144 18.15 20.65 -4.93
N ARG A 145 18.38 21.55 -3.95
CA ARG A 145 17.90 21.34 -2.58
C ARG A 145 16.38 21.16 -2.51
N HIS A 146 15.61 22.03 -3.16
CA HIS A 146 14.15 21.93 -3.18
C HIS A 146 13.64 20.70 -3.94
N PHE A 147 14.34 20.29 -5.00
CA PHE A 147 14.02 19.08 -5.73
C PHE A 147 14.25 17.85 -4.85
N GLN A 148 15.38 17.77 -4.15
CA GLN A 148 15.70 16.67 -3.23
C GLN A 148 14.72 16.60 -2.05
N GLU A 149 14.37 17.75 -1.43
CA GLU A 149 13.36 17.84 -0.37
C GLU A 149 11.99 17.30 -0.81
N ARG A 150 11.67 17.43 -2.10
CA ARG A 150 10.41 16.99 -2.70
C ARG A 150 10.50 15.67 -3.45
N ASN A 151 11.66 15.02 -3.47
CA ASN A 151 11.91 13.83 -4.30
C ASN A 151 10.88 12.71 -4.03
N THR A 152 10.50 12.47 -2.77
CA THR A 152 9.43 11.49 -2.47
C THR A 152 8.10 11.81 -3.17
N ARG A 153 7.70 13.09 -3.21
CA ARG A 153 6.47 13.50 -3.91
C ARG A 153 6.61 13.41 -5.43
N TRP A 154 7.82 13.64 -5.95
CA TRP A 154 8.11 13.46 -7.38
C TRP A 154 8.08 11.98 -7.79
N ARG A 155 8.56 11.08 -6.92
CA ARG A 155 8.41 9.63 -7.11
C ARG A 155 6.96 9.19 -7.16
N GLU A 156 6.12 9.72 -6.28
CA GLU A 156 4.69 9.47 -6.33
C GLU A 156 4.05 9.97 -7.63
N LEU A 157 4.50 11.11 -8.16
CA LEU A 157 4.02 11.63 -9.44
C LEU A 157 4.42 10.79 -10.64
N VAL A 158 5.69 10.39 -10.73
CA VAL A 158 6.15 9.52 -11.84
C VAL A 158 5.43 8.17 -11.76
N ALA A 159 5.26 7.63 -10.55
CA ALA A 159 4.43 6.46 -10.36
C ALA A 159 2.98 6.72 -10.83
N LEU A 160 2.38 7.89 -10.60
CA LEU A 160 1.05 8.18 -11.15
C LEU A 160 1.05 8.26 -12.67
N TYR A 161 2.09 8.79 -13.30
CA TYR A 161 2.19 8.93 -14.76
C TYR A 161 1.98 7.60 -15.50
N ASP A 162 2.68 6.55 -15.08
CA ASP A 162 2.60 5.22 -15.71
C ASP A 162 1.27 4.49 -15.42
N GLN A 163 0.56 4.93 -14.39
CA GLN A 163 -0.47 4.14 -13.72
C GLN A 163 -1.88 4.69 -13.95
N ASP A 164 -1.96 6.01 -14.00
CA ASP A 164 -3.18 6.78 -13.96
C ASP A 164 -2.88 8.19 -14.51
N PRO A 165 -2.76 8.33 -15.85
CA PRO A 165 -2.38 9.59 -16.49
C PRO A 165 -3.30 10.75 -16.12
N ASP A 166 -4.60 10.49 -15.94
CA ASP A 166 -5.59 11.49 -15.56
C ASP A 166 -5.32 12.00 -14.13
N SER A 167 -5.01 11.09 -13.19
CA SER A 167 -4.62 11.48 -11.83
C SER A 167 -3.29 12.23 -11.81
N PHE A 168 -2.35 11.86 -12.68
CA PHE A 168 -1.11 12.62 -12.87
C PHE A 168 -1.40 14.05 -13.34
N ASP A 169 -2.22 14.21 -14.38
CA ASP A 169 -2.58 15.51 -14.94
C ASP A 169 -3.28 16.40 -13.91
N ASN A 170 -4.23 15.83 -13.14
CA ASN A 170 -4.88 16.53 -12.03
C ASN A 170 -3.88 16.95 -10.95
N ARG A 171 -2.94 16.07 -10.58
CA ARG A 171 -1.94 16.39 -9.56
C ARG A 171 -0.97 17.47 -10.03
N MET A 172 -0.57 17.44 -11.30
CA MET A 172 0.26 18.48 -11.92
C MET A 172 -0.46 19.83 -11.95
N ARG A 173 -1.73 19.86 -12.38
CA ARG A 173 -2.53 21.09 -12.35
C ARG A 173 -2.66 21.63 -10.93
N PHE A 174 -2.84 20.76 -9.94
CA PHE A 174 -2.93 21.15 -8.54
C PHE A 174 -1.65 21.85 -8.05
N ILE A 175 -0.47 21.31 -8.38
CA ILE A 175 0.83 21.91 -8.03
C ILE A 175 1.00 23.27 -8.71
N GLN A 176 0.58 23.39 -9.98
CA GLN A 176 0.62 24.64 -10.72
C GLN A 176 -0.27 25.70 -10.05
N ILE A 177 -1.52 25.37 -9.74
CA ILE A 177 -2.46 26.28 -9.06
C ILE A 177 -1.90 26.72 -7.69
N GLU A 178 -1.30 25.81 -6.90
CA GLU A 178 -0.66 26.19 -5.63
C GLU A 178 0.44 27.24 -5.80
N SER A 179 1.27 27.09 -6.83
CA SER A 179 2.30 28.08 -7.17
C SER A 179 1.67 29.42 -7.59
N GLU A 180 0.65 29.39 -8.45
CA GLU A 180 -0.07 30.58 -8.93
C GLU A 180 -0.77 31.33 -7.78
N ILE A 181 -1.38 30.60 -6.83
CA ILE A 181 -1.98 31.15 -5.60
C ILE A 181 -0.91 31.87 -4.78
N GLN A 182 0.24 31.24 -4.54
CA GLN A 182 1.32 31.86 -3.75
C GLN A 182 1.86 33.13 -4.41
N GLN A 183 2.08 33.11 -5.73
CA GLN A 183 2.55 34.27 -6.48
C GLN A 183 1.51 35.39 -6.48
N THR A 184 0.24 35.07 -6.70
CA THR A 184 -0.87 36.04 -6.72
C THR A 184 -1.09 36.65 -5.34
N ALA A 185 -1.02 35.86 -4.27
CA ALA A 185 -1.09 36.36 -2.91
C ALA A 185 0.07 37.31 -2.57
N ARG A 186 1.29 37.02 -3.03
CA ARG A 186 2.43 37.95 -2.87
C ARG A 186 2.20 39.26 -3.62
N ARG A 187 1.73 39.19 -4.88
CA ARG A 187 1.37 40.36 -5.69
C ARG A 187 0.28 41.20 -5.02
N ALA A 188 -0.78 40.56 -4.54
CA ALA A 188 -1.89 41.23 -3.84
C ALA A 188 -1.43 41.99 -2.59
N ARG A 189 -0.45 41.45 -1.84
CA ARG A 189 0.12 42.13 -0.66
C ARG A 189 0.99 43.32 -1.01
N ALA A 190 1.66 43.29 -2.16
CA ALA A 190 2.54 44.36 -2.63
C ALA A 190 1.83 45.39 -3.53
N ALA A 191 0.58 45.13 -3.91
CA ALA A 191 -0.19 45.95 -4.83
C ALA A 191 -0.67 47.27 -4.19
N SER A 192 -0.86 48.29 -5.03
CA SER A 192 -1.57 49.51 -4.67
C SER A 192 -3.02 49.20 -4.27
N GLU A 193 -3.70 50.12 -3.58
CA GLU A 193 -5.10 49.92 -3.20
C GLU A 193 -6.01 49.69 -4.42
N ALA A 194 -5.74 50.37 -5.54
CA ALA A 194 -6.47 50.21 -6.80
C ALA A 194 -6.25 48.83 -7.45
N ASP A 195 -5.01 48.29 -7.42
CA ASP A 195 -4.69 46.99 -8.03
C ASP A 195 -4.98 45.80 -7.12
N ARG A 196 -5.08 46.05 -5.81
CA ARG A 196 -5.26 45.01 -4.79
C ARG A 196 -6.57 44.25 -4.99
N GLU A 197 -7.67 44.93 -5.31
CA GLU A 197 -8.97 44.27 -5.51
C GLU A 197 -8.91 43.29 -6.70
N LYS A 198 -8.28 43.70 -7.80
CA LYS A 198 -8.06 42.83 -8.97
C LYS A 198 -7.22 41.59 -8.63
N ALA A 199 -6.18 41.76 -7.81
CA ALA A 199 -5.34 40.65 -7.37
C ALA A 199 -6.08 39.71 -6.38
N ILE A 200 -6.95 40.24 -5.53
CA ILE A 200 -7.82 39.46 -4.64
C ILE A 200 -8.81 38.64 -5.47
N GLU A 201 -9.42 39.22 -6.50
CA GLU A 201 -10.37 38.49 -7.34
C GLU A 201 -9.70 37.36 -8.11
N ALA A 202 -8.51 37.60 -8.68
CA ALA A 202 -7.71 36.54 -9.30
C ALA A 202 -7.34 35.42 -8.30
N LEU A 203 -7.05 35.78 -7.05
CA LEU A 203 -6.79 34.81 -5.99
C LEU A 203 -8.03 33.98 -5.67
N ARG A 204 -9.22 34.59 -5.60
CA ARG A 204 -10.49 33.87 -5.40
C ARG A 204 -10.74 32.86 -6.51
N THR A 205 -10.54 33.24 -7.77
CA THR A 205 -10.69 32.32 -8.91
C THR A 205 -9.76 31.12 -8.79
N LEU A 206 -8.47 31.33 -8.48
CA LEU A 206 -7.51 30.24 -8.33
C LEU A 206 -7.85 29.31 -7.16
N VAL A 207 -8.32 29.86 -6.04
CA VAL A 207 -8.75 29.06 -4.87
C VAL A 207 -9.99 28.25 -5.19
N ALA A 208 -10.96 28.82 -5.92
CA ALA A 208 -12.14 28.09 -6.39
C ALA A 208 -11.73 26.92 -7.29
N GLU A 209 -10.84 27.15 -8.26
CA GLU A 209 -10.33 26.09 -9.13
C GLU A 209 -9.59 24.99 -8.34
N GLN A 210 -8.77 25.37 -7.35
CA GLN A 210 -8.13 24.40 -6.45
C GLN A 210 -9.17 23.53 -5.72
N PHE A 211 -10.26 24.14 -5.25
CA PHE A 211 -11.32 23.43 -4.54
C PHE A 211 -12.04 22.44 -5.46
N ASP A 212 -12.39 22.88 -6.67
CA ASP A 212 -13.04 22.03 -7.67
C ASP A 212 -12.16 20.84 -8.07
N LEU A 213 -10.85 21.06 -8.22
CA LEU A 213 -9.88 20.00 -8.51
C LEU A 213 -9.72 19.00 -7.35
N ARG A 214 -9.75 19.47 -6.10
CA ARG A 214 -9.78 18.58 -4.92
C ARG A 214 -11.07 17.77 -4.89
N ARG A 215 -12.21 18.42 -5.14
CA ARG A 215 -13.51 17.75 -5.19
C ARG A 215 -13.55 16.68 -6.28
N SER A 216 -13.08 16.97 -7.49
CA SER A 216 -13.05 16.00 -8.59
C SER A 216 -12.16 14.80 -8.25
N THR A 217 -10.99 15.03 -7.64
CA THR A 217 -10.10 13.97 -7.15
C THR A 217 -10.81 13.06 -6.14
N VAL A 218 -11.51 13.64 -5.15
CA VAL A 218 -12.24 12.87 -4.13
C VAL A 218 -13.39 12.08 -4.76
N VAL A 219 -14.12 12.67 -5.71
CA VAL A 219 -15.20 11.98 -6.44
C VAL A 219 -14.64 10.78 -7.20
N GLN A 220 -13.51 10.92 -7.89
CA GLN A 220 -12.86 9.82 -8.59
C GLN A 220 -12.40 8.72 -7.62
N GLN A 221 -11.74 9.10 -6.52
CA GLN A 221 -11.30 8.13 -5.49
C GLN A 221 -12.48 7.35 -4.90
N HIS A 222 -13.60 8.02 -4.66
CA HIS A 222 -14.83 7.37 -4.18
C HIS A 222 -15.39 6.39 -5.22
N GLN A 223 -15.34 6.73 -6.51
CA GLN A 223 -15.77 5.84 -7.58
C GLN A 223 -14.86 4.61 -7.70
N ASP A 224 -13.54 4.81 -7.70
CA ASP A 224 -12.54 3.73 -7.69
C ASP A 224 -12.75 2.77 -6.51
N ALA A 225 -13.07 3.32 -5.32
CA ALA A 225 -13.35 2.53 -4.13
C ALA A 225 -14.64 1.71 -4.26
N LYS A 226 -15.70 2.28 -4.83
CA LYS A 226 -16.96 1.55 -5.10
C LYS A 226 -16.74 0.37 -6.05
N GLU A 227 -16.00 0.58 -7.13
CA GLU A 227 -15.69 -0.50 -8.06
C GLU A 227 -14.82 -1.58 -7.44
N TYR A 228 -13.93 -1.21 -6.52
CA TYR A 228 -13.14 -2.16 -5.75
C TYR A 228 -14.00 -3.00 -4.82
N LEU A 229 -14.89 -2.36 -4.05
CA LEU A 229 -15.83 -3.04 -3.18
C LEU A 229 -16.68 -4.04 -3.96
N ALA A 230 -17.27 -3.62 -5.09
CA ALA A 230 -18.06 -4.51 -5.94
C ALA A 230 -17.28 -5.73 -6.45
N ARG A 231 -15.99 -5.56 -6.81
CA ARG A 231 -15.14 -6.69 -7.22
C ARG A 231 -14.83 -7.65 -6.06
N VAL A 232 -14.62 -7.12 -4.86
CA VAL A 232 -14.36 -7.94 -3.67
C VAL A 232 -15.62 -8.73 -3.32
N GLU A 233 -16.78 -8.09 -3.31
CA GLU A 233 -18.09 -8.73 -3.09
C GLU A 233 -18.32 -9.87 -4.11
N ALA A 234 -18.14 -9.60 -5.40
CA ALA A 234 -18.25 -10.63 -6.44
C ALA A 234 -17.20 -11.74 -6.33
N SER A 235 -16.06 -11.49 -5.66
CA SER A 235 -15.09 -12.54 -5.36
C SER A 235 -15.52 -13.40 -4.18
N LEU A 236 -16.11 -12.79 -3.14
CA LEU A 236 -16.65 -13.50 -1.99
C LEU A 236 -17.81 -14.39 -2.40
N GLU A 237 -18.75 -13.88 -3.19
CA GLU A 237 -19.87 -14.66 -3.72
C GLU A 237 -19.39 -15.89 -4.51
N ARG A 238 -18.32 -15.76 -5.30
CA ARG A 238 -17.72 -16.89 -6.04
C ARG A 238 -17.07 -17.91 -5.10
N ILE A 239 -16.40 -17.45 -4.04
CA ILE A 239 -15.80 -18.34 -3.04
C ILE A 239 -16.91 -19.09 -2.29
N ASP A 240 -17.98 -18.39 -1.88
CA ASP A 240 -19.11 -18.97 -1.18
C ASP A 240 -19.84 -20.01 -2.06
N ALA A 241 -20.07 -19.68 -3.34
CA ALA A 241 -20.68 -20.60 -4.30
C ALA A 241 -19.82 -21.84 -4.60
N SER A 242 -18.50 -21.75 -4.45
CA SER A 242 -17.56 -22.87 -4.65
C SER A 242 -17.08 -23.52 -3.36
N ARG A 243 -17.66 -23.14 -2.21
CA ARG A 243 -17.19 -23.54 -0.89
C ARG A 243 -17.13 -25.05 -0.71
N GLU A 244 -18.23 -25.74 -1.00
CA GLU A 244 -18.31 -27.20 -0.79
C GLU A 244 -17.35 -27.96 -1.71
N ASP A 245 -17.26 -27.57 -2.99
CA ASP A 245 -16.28 -28.14 -3.93
C ASP A 245 -14.83 -27.95 -3.47
N LEU A 246 -14.50 -26.76 -2.95
CA LEU A 246 -13.16 -26.46 -2.43
C LEU A 246 -12.86 -27.30 -1.18
N ILE A 247 -13.83 -27.47 -0.28
CA ILE A 247 -13.72 -28.34 0.89
C ILE A 247 -13.50 -29.79 0.44
N GLU A 248 -14.31 -30.30 -0.48
CA GLU A 248 -14.21 -31.67 -0.96
C GLU A 248 -12.85 -31.95 -1.61
N ARG A 249 -12.39 -31.08 -2.51
CA ARG A 249 -11.05 -31.21 -3.13
C ARG A 249 -9.95 -31.24 -2.08
N ARG A 250 -10.04 -30.39 -1.05
CA ARG A 250 -9.05 -30.36 0.03
C ARG A 250 -9.07 -31.64 0.84
N VAL A 251 -10.25 -32.14 1.22
CA VAL A 251 -10.43 -33.41 1.94
C VAL A 251 -9.86 -34.58 1.14
N GLN A 252 -10.20 -34.67 -0.16
CA GLN A 252 -9.68 -35.73 -1.04
C GLN A 252 -8.15 -35.66 -1.20
N GLY A 253 -7.58 -34.45 -1.31
CA GLY A 253 -6.14 -34.25 -1.34
C GLY A 253 -5.45 -34.78 -0.08
N LEU A 254 -5.98 -34.42 1.10
CA LEU A 254 -5.45 -34.88 2.39
C LEU A 254 -5.55 -36.40 2.56
N LEU A 255 -6.65 -37.03 2.12
CA LEU A 255 -6.81 -38.49 2.14
C LEU A 255 -5.85 -39.22 1.17
N THR A 256 -5.46 -38.56 0.09
CA THR A 256 -4.50 -39.12 -0.87
C THR A 256 -3.07 -39.02 -0.32
N GLU A 257 -2.70 -37.86 0.22
CA GLU A 257 -1.41 -37.64 0.88
C GLU A 257 -1.18 -38.59 2.07
N SER A 258 -2.21 -38.87 2.88
CA SER A 258 -2.08 -39.81 4.01
C SER A 258 -1.82 -41.25 3.55
N ARG A 259 -2.49 -41.71 2.49
CA ARG A 259 -2.24 -43.04 1.90
C ARG A 259 -0.83 -43.17 1.32
N GLU A 260 -0.29 -42.09 0.75
CA GLU A 260 1.10 -42.08 0.26
C GLU A 260 2.12 -42.14 1.39
N MET A 261 1.82 -41.52 2.55
CA MET A 261 2.65 -41.64 3.75
C MET A 261 2.58 -43.03 4.41
N GLU A 262 1.44 -43.71 4.34
CA GLU A 262 1.25 -45.07 4.85
C GLU A 262 1.85 -46.14 3.94
N ARG A 263 2.12 -45.84 2.67
CA ARG A 263 2.86 -46.77 1.81
C ARG A 263 4.21 -47.03 2.48
N PRO A 264 4.49 -48.27 2.91
CA PRO A 264 5.74 -48.58 3.58
C PRO A 264 6.84 -48.09 2.66
N ARG A 265 7.67 -47.16 3.15
CA ARG A 265 8.85 -46.67 2.42
C ARG A 265 9.52 -47.91 1.88
N ARG A 266 9.42 -48.13 0.58
CA ARG A 266 9.94 -49.33 -0.07
C ARG A 266 11.38 -49.41 0.45
N PRO A 267 11.73 -50.44 1.23
CA PRO A 267 13.06 -50.51 1.84
C PRO A 267 14.00 -50.27 0.68
N ALA A 268 14.81 -49.20 0.78
CA ALA A 268 15.66 -48.73 -0.30
C ALA A 268 16.23 -49.96 -0.96
N SER A 269 15.65 -50.32 -2.10
CA SER A 269 15.89 -51.63 -2.70
C SER A 269 17.36 -51.57 -2.94
N GLY A 270 18.12 -52.51 -2.37
CA GLY A 270 19.55 -52.53 -2.52
C GLY A 270 19.91 -52.55 -3.99
N GLU A 271 20.03 -51.37 -4.59
CA GLU A 271 21.06 -51.04 -5.55
C GLU A 271 22.35 -51.29 -4.79
N SER A 272 22.74 -52.56 -4.74
CA SER A 272 23.84 -53.02 -5.56
C SER A 272 24.43 -51.82 -6.31
N GLU A 273 25.40 -51.16 -5.66
CA GLU A 273 26.31 -50.23 -6.32
C GLU A 273 26.61 -50.81 -7.69
N PRO A 274 26.30 -50.12 -8.80
CA PRO A 274 26.82 -50.54 -10.08
C PRO A 274 28.34 -50.49 -9.92
N GLU A 275 28.96 -51.68 -9.92
CA GLU A 275 30.40 -51.87 -9.92
C GLU A 275 31.03 -50.78 -10.77
N ARG A 276 31.78 -49.89 -10.13
CA ARG A 276 32.56 -48.87 -10.80
C ARG A 276 33.51 -49.59 -11.75
N SER A 277 33.14 -49.64 -13.02
CA SER A 277 34.00 -50.14 -14.09
C SER A 277 35.38 -49.49 -13.97
N PRO A 278 36.47 -50.28 -13.90
CA PRO A 278 37.81 -49.76 -13.73
C PRO A 278 38.18 -48.89 -14.93
N ARG A 279 38.57 -47.64 -14.66
CA ARG A 279 39.17 -46.72 -15.63
C ARG A 279 40.36 -47.42 -16.29
N ARG A 280 40.23 -47.74 -17.58
CA ARG A 280 41.37 -48.09 -18.44
C ARG A 280 42.34 -46.91 -18.48
N SER A 281 43.54 -47.10 -17.93
CA SER A 281 44.70 -46.25 -18.17
C SER A 281 45.13 -46.38 -19.64
N ARG A 282 45.13 -45.30 -20.41
CA ARG A 282 45.90 -45.22 -21.66
C ARG A 282 47.25 -44.58 -21.33
N ARG A 283 48.31 -45.35 -21.62
CA ARG A 283 49.66 -44.87 -21.92
C ARG A 283 49.67 -44.15 -23.26
#